data_AF-A0AAU0S4H9-F1
#
_entry.id   AF-A0AAU0S4H9-F1
#
_cell.length_a   1.000
_cell.length_b   1.000
_cell.length_c   1.000
_cell.angle_alpha   90.00
_cell.angle_beta   90.00
_cell.angle_gamma   90.00
#
_symmetry.space_group_name_H-M   'P 1'
#
loop_
_entity.id
_entity.type
_entity.pdbx_description
1 polymer ?
#
loop_
_entity_poly.entity_id
_entity_poly.type
_entity_poly.pdbx_seq_one_letter_code
_entity_poly.pdbx_strand_id
1 'polypeptide(L)'
;MMRNLSKRCLPVTLLAAVLALGACGERDQATTTHRGLVDEKAWQGAHNAYVAPGWTPGDKTSWEHHLRARGQAQNESLKTN
;
A
#
# COMPACT_ATOMS: atom_id res chain seq x y z
N MET A 1 -32.14 -14.28 36.97
CA MET A 1 -32.14 -13.16 36.00
C MET A 1 -30.86 -13.10 35.12
N MET A 2 -29.67 -13.38 35.65
CA MET A 2 -28.38 -13.27 34.92
C MET A 2 -28.16 -14.29 33.78
N ARG A 3 -28.72 -15.51 33.89
CA ARG A 3 -28.59 -16.57 32.86
C ARG A 3 -29.22 -16.22 31.50
N ASN A 4 -30.26 -15.40 31.50
CA ASN A 4 -30.94 -14.97 30.27
C ASN A 4 -30.28 -13.75 29.63
N LEU A 5 -29.51 -12.98 30.41
CA LEU A 5 -28.75 -11.82 29.96
C LEU A 5 -27.48 -12.26 29.18
N SER A 6 -26.81 -13.32 29.66
CA SER A 6 -25.67 -13.94 28.98
C SER A 6 -26.04 -14.55 27.62
N LYS A 7 -27.20 -15.22 27.51
CA LYS A 7 -27.70 -15.80 26.25
C LYS A 7 -28.04 -14.74 25.19
N ARG A 8 -28.43 -13.53 25.60
CA ARG A 8 -28.75 -12.41 24.70
C ARG A 8 -27.49 -11.65 24.23
N CYS A 9 -26.40 -11.68 24.99
CA CYS A 9 -25.14 -11.06 24.59
C CYS A 9 -24.28 -11.94 23.67
N LEU A 10 -24.38 -13.28 23.80
CA LEU A 10 -23.62 -14.24 22.98
C LEU A 10 -23.64 -13.96 21.46
N PRO A 11 -24.79 -13.68 20.81
CA PRO A 11 -24.79 -13.38 19.37
C PRO A 11 -24.08 -12.06 19.02
N VAL A 12 -24.15 -11.05 19.89
CA VAL A 12 -23.49 -9.75 19.67
C VAL A 12 -21.97 -9.90 19.74
N THR A 13 -21.47 -10.67 20.72
CA THR A 13 -20.03 -10.92 20.87
C THR A 13 -19.47 -11.73 19.70
N LEU A 14 -20.24 -12.69 19.18
CA LEU A 14 -19.83 -13.50 18.03
C LEU A 14 -19.72 -12.65 16.75
N LEU A 15 -20.70 -11.76 16.53
CA LEU A 15 -20.71 -10.85 15.39
C LEU A 15 -19.54 -9.86 15.45
N ALA A 16 -19.25 -9.31 16.63
CA ALA A 16 -18.13 -8.41 16.85
C ALA A 16 -16.77 -9.10 16.60
N ALA A 17 -16.62 -10.37 16.99
CA ALA A 17 -15.41 -11.13 16.72
C ALA A 17 -15.18 -11.32 15.20
N VAL A 18 -16.21 -11.69 14.44
CA VAL A 18 -16.09 -11.87 12.97
C VAL A 18 -15.68 -10.57 12.28
N LEU A 19 -16.24 -9.43 12.69
CA LEU A 19 -15.88 -8.12 12.13
C LEU A 19 -14.44 -7.71 12.47
N ALA A 20 -13.95 -8.03 13.66
CA ALA A 20 -12.57 -7.74 14.06
C ALA A 20 -11.54 -8.54 13.26
N LEU A 21 -11.83 -9.79 12.89
CA LEU A 21 -10.95 -10.59 12.03
C LEU A 21 -10.89 -10.06 10.58
N GLY A 22 -11.97 -9.46 10.06
CA GLY A 22 -12.00 -8.88 8.71
C GLY A 22 -11.27 -7.54 8.59
N ALA A 23 -10.99 -6.86 9.70
CA ALA A 23 -10.36 -5.54 9.71
C ALA A 23 -8.87 -5.55 9.33
N CYS A 24 -8.20 -6.70 9.40
CA CYS A 24 -6.83 -6.88 8.88
C CYS A 24 -6.78 -7.33 7.41
N GLY A 25 -7.93 -7.49 6.74
CA GLY A 25 -8.03 -7.95 5.35
C GLY A 25 -8.01 -6.82 4.33
N GLU A 26 -7.13 -5.82 4.49
CA GLU A 26 -6.96 -4.82 3.43
C GLU A 26 -6.52 -5.53 2.13
N ARG A 27 -7.13 -5.18 0.99
CA ARG A 27 -6.64 -5.68 -0.29
C ARG A 27 -5.22 -5.18 -0.46
N ASP A 28 -4.32 -6.09 -0.83
CA ASP A 28 -2.95 -5.71 -1.17
C ASP A 28 -3.01 -4.62 -2.24
N GLN A 29 -2.54 -3.43 -1.89
CA GLN A 29 -2.55 -2.25 -2.76
C GLN A 29 -1.78 -2.51 -4.06
N ALA A 30 -0.86 -3.49 -4.05
CA ALA A 30 -0.16 -3.98 -5.22
C ALA A 30 -1.04 -4.79 -6.20
N THR A 31 -2.16 -5.38 -5.73
CA THR A 31 -3.04 -6.25 -6.53
C THR A 31 -4.22 -5.52 -7.17
N THR A 32 -4.58 -4.34 -6.67
CA THR A 32 -5.72 -3.56 -7.19
C THR A 32 -5.38 -2.68 -8.39
N THR A 33 -4.11 -2.33 -8.57
CA THR A 33 -3.63 -1.65 -9.76
C THR A 33 -3.16 -2.71 -10.75
N HIS A 34 -3.67 -2.65 -11.98
CA HIS A 34 -3.01 -3.22 -13.14
C HIS A 34 -1.59 -2.64 -13.17
N ARG A 35 -0.65 -3.30 -12.49
CA ARG A 35 0.77 -3.00 -12.61
C ARG A 35 1.02 -3.10 -14.11
N GLY A 36 1.52 -2.01 -14.71
CA GLY A 36 1.59 -1.83 -16.16
C GLY A 36 2.07 -3.09 -16.88
N LEU A 37 1.64 -3.25 -18.14
CA LEU A 37 1.97 -4.36 -19.03
C LEU A 37 3.28 -5.01 -18.60
N VAL A 38 3.24 -6.30 -18.24
CA VAL A 38 4.37 -7.04 -17.62
C VAL A 38 5.65 -6.95 -18.48
N ASP A 39 5.51 -6.58 -19.76
CA ASP A 39 6.56 -6.43 -20.75
C ASP A 39 7.07 -4.99 -20.96
N GLU A 40 6.47 -3.98 -20.30
CA GLU A 40 6.84 -2.58 -20.49
C GLU A 40 7.94 -2.15 -19.51
N LYS A 41 8.94 -1.44 -20.03
CA LYS A 41 10.05 -0.95 -19.21
C LYS A 41 9.52 0.03 -18.18
N ALA A 42 10.00 -0.06 -16.94
CA ALA A 42 9.50 0.74 -15.82
C ALA A 42 9.58 2.27 -16.04
N TRP A 43 10.55 2.75 -16.84
CA TRP A 43 10.67 4.17 -17.20
C TRP A 43 9.72 4.61 -18.32
N GLN A 44 9.04 3.70 -19.01
CA GLN A 44 8.10 4.00 -20.09
C GLN A 44 6.66 4.16 -19.60
N GLY A 45 6.22 3.37 -18.61
CA GLY A 45 4.81 3.27 -18.21
C GLY A 45 4.17 4.50 -17.52
N ALA A 46 4.89 5.62 -17.39
CA ALA A 46 4.34 6.85 -16.81
C ALA A 46 3.56 7.66 -17.86
N HIS A 47 2.31 7.27 -18.10
CA HIS A 47 1.39 7.95 -19.02
C HIS A 47 0.22 8.64 -18.30
N ASN A 48 0.35 8.89 -17.00
CA ASN A 48 -0.69 9.47 -16.16
C ASN A 48 -0.25 10.82 -15.58
N ALA A 49 -1.19 11.56 -14.98
CA ALA A 49 -0.91 12.86 -14.36
C ALA A 49 -0.12 12.77 -13.04
N TYR A 50 0.22 11.56 -12.57
CA TYR A 50 0.87 11.32 -11.28
C TYR A 50 2.38 11.09 -11.41
N VAL A 51 2.98 11.58 -12.50
CA VAL A 51 4.44 11.56 -12.64
C VAL A 51 5.04 12.45 -11.57
N ALA A 52 5.82 11.82 -10.69
CA ALA A 52 6.51 12.56 -9.64
C ALA A 52 7.48 13.58 -10.25
N PRO A 53 7.56 14.80 -9.71
CA PRO A 53 8.52 15.80 -10.19
C PRO A 53 9.95 15.30 -10.02
N GLY A 54 10.84 15.63 -10.97
CA GLY A 54 12.26 15.29 -10.93
C GLY A 54 12.69 14.15 -11.87
N TRP A 55 11.76 13.53 -12.59
CA TRP A 55 12.09 12.61 -13.70
C TRP A 55 11.11 12.74 -14.87
N THR A 56 11.54 12.31 -16.05
CA THR A 56 10.81 12.47 -17.30
C THR A 56 10.35 11.10 -17.84
N PRO A 57 9.07 10.93 -18.23
CA PRO A 57 8.60 9.70 -18.84
C PRO A 57 9.40 9.34 -20.10
N GLY A 58 9.79 8.07 -20.23
CA GLY A 58 10.61 7.56 -21.34
C GLY A 58 12.11 7.74 -21.14
N ASP A 59 12.57 8.59 -20.23
CA ASP A 59 13.99 8.79 -19.92
C ASP A 59 14.44 7.89 -18.76
N LYS A 60 15.16 6.82 -19.13
CA LYS A 60 15.74 5.85 -18.19
C LYS A 60 16.69 6.50 -17.18
N THR A 61 17.57 7.40 -17.63
CA THR A 61 18.57 8.02 -16.77
C THR A 61 17.90 8.88 -15.71
N SER A 62 16.94 9.72 -16.11
CA SER A 62 16.16 10.53 -15.17
C SER A 62 15.41 9.67 -14.14
N TRP A 63 14.83 8.55 -14.57
CA TRP A 63 14.12 7.61 -13.72
C TRP A 63 15.04 6.94 -12.68
N GLU A 64 16.22 6.48 -13.11
CA GLU A 64 17.22 5.88 -12.21
C GLU A 64 17.77 6.88 -11.18
N HIS A 65 18.03 8.13 -11.59
CA HIS A 65 18.45 9.19 -10.67
C HIS A 65 17.38 9.46 -9.61
N HIS A 66 16.11 9.54 -10.01
CA HIS A 66 15.00 9.77 -9.09
C HIS A 66 14.80 8.62 -8.10
N LEU A 67 14.91 7.37 -8.56
CA LEU A 67 14.88 6.21 -7.66
C LEU A 67 16.05 6.20 -6.68
N ARG A 68 17.26 6.51 -7.15
CA ARG A 68 18.44 6.60 -6.29
C ARG A 68 18.23 7.67 -5.21
N ALA A 69 17.76 8.85 -5.58
CA ALA A 69 17.47 9.94 -4.65
C ALA A 69 16.44 9.54 -3.58
N ARG A 70 15.35 8.86 -3.99
CA ARG A 70 14.35 8.31 -3.04
C ARG A 70 14.96 7.31 -2.06
N GLY A 71 15.79 6.39 -2.56
CA GLY A 71 16.47 5.40 -1.71
C GLY A 71 17.33 6.06 -0.64
N GLN A 72 18.10 7.10 -0.99
CA GLN A 72 18.91 7.82 -0.01
C GLN A 72 18.06 8.51 1.07
N ALA A 73 16.92 9.11 0.71
CA ALA A 73 16.05 9.80 1.68
C ALA A 73 15.41 8.87 2.73
N GLN A 74 15.32 7.57 2.42
CA GLN A 74 14.76 6.54 3.30
C GLN A 74 15.82 5.84 4.17
N ASN A 75 17.12 6.07 3.91
CA ASN A 75 18.18 5.49 4.73
C ASN A 75 18.26 6.21 6.08
N GLU A 76 17.92 5.52 7.16
CA GLU A 76 18.06 6.03 8.54
C GLU A 76 19.50 6.44 8.86
N SER A 77 20.50 5.73 8.30
CA SER A 77 21.92 6.01 8.51
C SER A 77 22.39 7.34 7.90
N LEU A 78 21.63 7.92 6.97
CA LEU A 78 21.90 9.25 6.39
C LEU A 78 21.23 10.37 7.18
N LYS A 79 20.33 10.04 8.13
CA LYS A 79 19.86 10.95 9.16
C LYS A 79 20.78 10.81 10.38
N THR A 80 22.00 11.33 10.32
CA THR A 80 22.86 11.41 11.51
C THR A 80 22.27 12.38 12.53
N ASN A 81 22.08 11.87 13.76
CA ASN A 81 22.00 12.51 15.10
C ASN A 81 21.62 14.00 15.15
#